data_AF-A0A7W1S989-F1
#
_entry.id   AF-A0A7W1S989-F1
#
_cell.length_a   1.000
_cell.length_b   1.000
_cell.length_c   1.000
_cell.angle_alpha   90.00
_cell.angle_beta   90.00
_cell.angle_gamma   90.00
#
_symmetry.space_group_name_H-M   'P 1'
#
loop_
_entity.id
_entity.type
_entity.pdbx_description
1 polymer ?
#
loop_
_entity_poly.entity_id
_entity_poly.type
_entity_poly.pdbx_seq_one_letter_code
_entity_poly.pdbx_strand_id
1 'polypeptide(L)'
;MLYLQRSTNRPNPDILSEADSRFIQEHFNVYGGNLTVEGQPLDWSAIEEIEVVVAPHISGAAGWFVRKVVVREERYHVGLYSGADEIVLPNLTLAVAKYIVACIAHFAPLPVHYSGLPDFTPTSESES
;
A
#
# COMPACT_ATOMS: atom_id res chain seq x y z
N MET A 1 -12.06 -16.00 -1.99
CA MET A 1 -10.83 -15.21 -1.76
C MET A 1 -10.70 -14.25 -2.93
N LEU A 2 -10.21 -13.04 -2.68
CA LEU A 2 -10.02 -12.03 -3.73
C LEU A 2 -8.54 -11.99 -4.10
N TYR A 3 -8.27 -11.86 -5.38
CA TYR A 3 -6.93 -11.67 -5.94
C TYR A 3 -6.84 -10.28 -6.54
N LEU A 4 -5.67 -9.68 -6.47
CA LEU A 4 -5.36 -8.48 -7.24
C LEU A 4 -5.51 -8.78 -8.74
N GLN A 5 -6.33 -8.00 -9.44
CA GLN A 5 -6.36 -8.09 -10.89
C GLN A 5 -5.10 -7.44 -11.47
N ARG A 6 -4.40 -8.18 -12.33
CA ARG A 6 -3.17 -7.71 -12.95
C ARG A 6 -3.41 -6.43 -13.77
N SER A 7 -2.63 -5.39 -13.48
CA SER A 7 -2.70 -4.11 -14.19
C SER A 7 -1.69 -4.06 -15.34
N THR A 8 -2.16 -3.72 -16.54
CA THR A 8 -1.27 -3.41 -17.68
C THR A 8 -0.68 -2.01 -17.61
N ASN A 9 -1.30 -1.12 -16.82
CA ASN A 9 -0.85 0.26 -16.67
C ASN A 9 0.18 0.36 -15.56
N ARG A 10 1.35 0.90 -15.91
CA ARG A 10 2.39 1.21 -14.93
C ARG A 10 1.90 2.32 -14.00
N PRO A 11 1.98 2.15 -12.67
CA PRO A 11 1.61 3.19 -11.72
C PRO A 11 2.46 4.44 -11.91
N ASN A 12 1.78 5.60 -11.98
CA ASN A 12 2.45 6.89 -12.14
C ASN A 12 2.72 7.51 -10.77
N PRO A 13 3.99 7.67 -10.34
CA PRO A 13 4.31 8.34 -9.08
C PRO A 13 4.02 9.84 -9.11
N ASP A 14 3.91 10.47 -10.28
CA ASP A 14 3.72 11.92 -10.41
C ASP A 14 2.35 12.41 -9.90
N ILE A 15 1.42 11.49 -9.62
CA ILE A 15 0.12 11.80 -9.01
C ILE A 15 0.22 12.03 -7.49
N LEU A 16 1.34 11.64 -6.87
CA LEU A 16 1.56 11.75 -5.44
C LEU A 16 1.97 13.19 -5.07
N SER A 17 1.59 13.61 -3.87
CA SER A 17 2.13 14.84 -3.30
C SER A 17 3.65 14.72 -3.10
N GLU A 18 4.35 15.84 -2.92
CA GLU A 18 5.80 15.82 -2.65
C GLU A 18 6.12 15.03 -1.37
N ALA A 19 5.30 15.18 -0.34
CA ALA A 19 5.44 14.45 0.93
C ALA A 19 5.25 12.93 0.74
N ASP A 20 4.22 12.53 -0.01
CA ASP A 20 3.95 11.13 -0.32
C ASP A 20 5.03 10.52 -1.22
N SER A 21 5.55 11.29 -2.18
CA SER A 21 6.64 10.88 -3.06
C SER A 21 7.90 10.59 -2.26
N ARG A 22 8.21 11.44 -1.27
CA ARG A 22 9.34 11.23 -0.36
C ARG A 22 9.16 9.97 0.48
N PHE A 23 7.97 9.77 1.04
CA PHE A 23 7.64 8.56 1.78
C PHE A 23 7.88 7.31 0.93
N ILE A 24 7.37 7.27 -0.30
CA ILE A 24 7.58 6.14 -1.21
C ILE A 24 9.06 5.91 -1.50
N GLN A 25 9.85 6.95 -1.74
CA GLN A 25 11.28 6.81 -2.00
C GLN A 25 12.06 6.25 -0.80
N GLU A 26 11.64 6.57 0.42
CA GLU A 26 12.28 6.13 1.66
C GLU A 26 11.84 4.72 2.08
N HIS A 27 10.56 4.38 1.91
CA HIS A 27 9.95 3.20 2.51
C HIS A 27 9.43 2.15 1.52
N PHE A 28 9.15 2.50 0.26
CA PHE A 28 8.61 1.59 -0.76
C PHE A 28 9.20 1.91 -2.14
N ASN A 29 10.51 1.75 -2.28
CA ASN A 29 11.23 2.19 -3.46
C ASN A 29 11.20 1.13 -4.57
N VAL A 30 10.71 1.53 -5.75
CA VAL A 30 10.76 0.72 -6.97
C VAL A 30 11.78 1.32 -7.92
N TYR A 31 12.97 0.72 -8.00
CA TYR A 31 14.05 1.18 -8.86
C TYR A 31 14.63 0.06 -9.71
N GLY A 32 14.71 0.28 -11.03
CA GLY A 32 15.28 -0.69 -11.97
C GLY A 32 14.55 -2.04 -12.01
N GLY A 33 13.28 -2.09 -11.60
CA GLY A 33 12.50 -3.33 -11.49
C GLY A 33 12.67 -4.06 -10.16
N ASN A 34 13.56 -3.61 -9.28
CA ASN A 34 13.70 -4.14 -7.93
C ASN A 34 12.78 -3.39 -6.96
N LEU A 35 12.25 -4.11 -5.97
CA LEU A 35 11.51 -3.54 -4.87
C LEU A 35 12.37 -3.51 -3.60
N THR A 36 12.33 -2.39 -2.89
CA THR A 36 12.87 -2.27 -1.53
C THR A 36 11.78 -1.71 -0.64
N VAL A 37 11.48 -2.40 0.47
CA VAL A 37 10.49 -1.99 1.46
C VAL A 37 11.18 -1.85 2.81
N GLU A 38 11.02 -0.70 3.49
CA GLU A 38 11.71 -0.38 4.74
C GLU A 38 13.24 -0.60 4.67
N GLY A 39 13.82 -0.27 3.52
CA GLY A 39 15.26 -0.46 3.25
C GLY A 39 15.70 -1.91 3.01
N GLN A 40 14.79 -2.89 3.05
CA GLN A 40 15.08 -4.29 2.76
C GLN A 40 14.66 -4.66 1.32
N PRO A 41 15.50 -5.36 0.55
CA PRO A 41 15.09 -5.86 -0.75
C PRO A 41 13.98 -6.90 -0.60
N LEU A 42 12.92 -6.79 -1.40
CA LEU A 42 11.81 -7.74 -1.45
C LEU A 42 11.64 -8.21 -2.89
N ASP A 43 11.58 -9.52 -3.10
CA ASP A 43 11.30 -10.09 -4.41
C ASP A 43 9.79 -10.00 -4.69
N TRP A 44 9.43 -9.45 -5.85
CA TRP A 44 8.04 -9.38 -6.31
C TRP A 44 7.34 -10.74 -6.35
N SER A 45 8.09 -11.80 -6.68
CA SER A 45 7.56 -13.17 -6.74
C SER A 45 7.33 -13.80 -5.36
N ALA A 46 7.89 -13.20 -4.31
CA ALA A 46 7.73 -13.68 -2.94
C ALA A 46 6.51 -13.08 -2.24
N ILE A 47 5.82 -12.11 -2.86
CA ILE A 47 4.63 -11.46 -2.29
C ILE A 47 3.42 -12.34 -2.56
N GLU A 48 2.83 -12.88 -1.50
CA GLU A 48 1.71 -13.81 -1.58
C GLU A 48 0.38 -13.12 -1.27
N GLU A 49 0.38 -12.19 -0.32
CA GLU A 49 -0.80 -11.44 0.10
C GLU A 49 -0.47 -9.96 0.35
N ILE A 50 -1.45 -9.11 0.06
CA ILE A 50 -1.49 -7.72 0.49
C ILE A 50 -2.75 -7.49 1.35
N GLU A 51 -2.56 -6.82 2.49
CA GLU A 51 -3.66 -6.37 3.33
C GLU A 51 -3.72 -4.84 3.39
N VAL A 52 -4.92 -4.26 3.26
CA VAL A 52 -5.16 -2.82 3.45
C VAL A 52 -6.21 -2.58 4.53
N VAL A 53 -5.80 -1.96 5.64
CA VAL A 53 -6.69 -1.64 6.76
C VAL A 53 -6.69 -0.14 7.09
N VAL A 54 -7.79 0.35 7.65
CA VAL A 54 -7.88 1.73 8.17
C VAL A 54 -7.08 1.85 9.46
N ALA A 55 -6.21 2.84 9.54
CA ALA A 55 -5.43 3.12 10.73
C ALA A 55 -6.31 3.63 11.87
N PRO A 56 -6.21 3.05 13.09
CA PRO A 56 -7.03 3.48 14.21
C PRO A 56 -6.69 4.92 14.62
N HIS A 57 -7.69 5.80 14.60
CA HIS A 57 -7.49 7.16 15.08
C HIS A 57 -7.27 7.17 16.60
N ILE A 58 -6.13 7.69 17.06
CA ILE A 58 -5.93 8.02 18.48
C ILE A 58 -7.00 9.05 18.89
N SER A 59 -7.98 8.59 19.65
CA SER A 59 -9.08 9.36 20.24
C SER A 59 -8.83 9.59 21.74
N GLY A 60 -7.58 9.93 22.11
CA GLY A 60 -7.24 10.33 23.48
C GLY A 60 -7.66 11.77 23.80
N ALA A 61 -7.89 12.08 25.08
CA ALA A 61 -8.34 13.38 25.58
C ALA A 61 -7.44 14.58 25.19
N ALA A 62 -6.18 14.34 24.82
CA ALA A 62 -5.28 15.34 24.24
C ALA A 62 -5.69 15.80 22.82
N GLY A 63 -6.61 15.10 22.15
CA GLY A 63 -7.04 15.35 20.77
C GLY A 63 -8.11 16.43 20.60
N TRP A 64 -8.64 17.02 21.68
CA TRP A 64 -9.67 18.06 21.59
C TRP A 64 -9.13 19.37 20.97
N PHE A 65 -7.89 19.75 21.29
CA PHE A 65 -7.31 21.02 20.83
C PHE A 65 -6.80 21.00 19.39
N VAL A 66 -6.47 19.82 18.84
CA VAL A 66 -5.97 19.66 17.45
C VAL A 66 -7.11 19.57 16.42
N ARG A 67 -8.36 19.44 16.87
CA ARG A 67 -9.54 19.17 16.01
C ARG A 67 -9.96 20.30 15.06
N LYS A 68 -9.44 21.53 15.19
CA LYS A 68 -9.95 22.68 14.42
C LYS A 68 -9.10 23.13 13.22
N VAL A 69 -7.92 22.55 12.99
CA VAL A 69 -6.99 23.06 11.95
C VAL A 69 -6.69 22.04 10.85
N VAL A 70 -6.88 20.74 11.09
CA VAL A 70 -6.53 19.69 10.12
C VAL A 70 -7.79 18.91 9.77
N VAL A 71 -8.22 19.02 8.51
CA VAL A 71 -9.13 18.05 7.89
C VAL A 71 -8.50 16.67 8.12
N ARG A 72 -9.03 15.88 9.05
CA ARG A 72 -8.51 14.55 9.39
C ARG A 72 -8.88 13.60 8.26
N GLU A 73 -8.02 13.53 7.25
CA GLU A 73 -8.09 12.49 6.24
C GLU A 73 -7.86 11.12 6.87
N GLU A 74 -8.58 10.11 6.39
CA GLU A 74 -8.38 8.72 6.78
C GLU A 74 -6.94 8.28 6.44
N ARG A 75 -6.39 7.42 7.29
CA ARG A 75 -5.05 6.88 7.14
C ARG A 75 -5.14 5.36 7.02
N TYR A 76 -4.18 4.74 6.36
CA TYR A 76 -4.21 3.32 6.05
C TYR A 76 -2.91 2.64 6.51
N HIS A 77 -2.99 1.37 6.86
CA HIS A 77 -1.83 0.49 6.93
C HIS A 77 -1.89 -0.47 5.75
N VAL A 78 -0.74 -0.71 5.11
CA VAL A 78 -0.60 -1.72 4.07
C VAL A 78 0.37 -2.78 4.56
N GLY A 79 -0.11 -4.01 4.70
CA GLY A 79 0.69 -5.19 5.00
C GLY A 79 1.08 -5.92 3.72
N LEU A 80 2.34 -6.34 3.61
CA LEU A 80 2.84 -7.22 2.56
C LEU A 80 3.31 -8.52 3.22
N TYR A 81 2.77 -9.65 2.75
CA TYR A 81 3.07 -10.97 3.31
C TYR A 81 3.88 -11.80 2.30
N SER A 82 4.93 -12.44 2.81
CA SER A 82 5.84 -13.29 2.06
C SER A 82 6.13 -14.56 2.87
N GLY A 83 5.33 -15.60 2.68
CA GLY A 83 5.41 -16.82 3.48
C GLY A 83 5.19 -16.54 4.98
N ALA A 84 6.26 -16.60 5.77
CA ALA A 84 6.22 -16.32 7.22
C ALA A 84 6.59 -14.87 7.58
N ASP A 85 7.06 -14.09 6.60
CA ASP A 85 7.50 -12.72 6.80
C ASP A 85 6.38 -11.73 6.49
N GLU A 86 6.32 -10.66 7.29
CA GLU A 86 5.35 -9.57 7.15
C GLU A 86 6.09 -8.23 7.21
N ILE A 87 5.77 -7.34 6.26
CA ILE A 87 6.20 -5.94 6.29
C ILE A 87 4.97 -5.05 6.29
N VAL A 88 4.86 -4.19 7.30
CA VAL A 88 3.74 -3.24 7.43
C VAL A 88 4.23 -1.82 7.16
N LEU A 89 3.58 -1.15 6.21
CA LEU A 89 3.73 0.27 5.90
C LEU A 89 2.61 1.06 6.57
N PRO A 90 2.87 1.77 7.69
CA PRO A 90 1.82 2.35 8.49
C PRO A 90 1.47 3.80 8.13
N ASN A 91 0.25 4.21 8.49
CA ASN A 91 -0.19 5.62 8.51
C ASN A 91 -0.12 6.34 7.14
N LEU A 92 -0.45 5.62 6.08
CA LEU A 92 -0.40 6.06 4.69
C LEU A 92 -1.60 6.95 4.34
N THR A 93 -1.42 7.89 3.41
CA THR A 93 -2.54 8.53 2.73
C THR A 93 -3.26 7.51 1.83
N LEU A 94 -4.50 7.80 1.44
CA LEU A 94 -5.22 6.99 0.45
C LEU A 94 -4.43 6.87 -0.87
N ALA A 95 -3.81 7.96 -1.33
CA ALA A 95 -3.05 8.00 -2.57
C ALA A 95 -1.84 7.06 -2.52
N VAL A 96 -1.08 7.08 -1.43
CA VAL A 96 0.08 6.20 -1.22
C VAL A 96 -0.33 4.74 -1.16
N ALA A 97 -1.36 4.41 -0.38
CA ALA A 97 -1.83 3.03 -0.28
C ALA A 97 -2.36 2.50 -1.62
N LYS A 98 -3.09 3.31 -2.40
CA LYS A 98 -3.50 2.97 -3.78
C LYS A 98 -2.30 2.78 -4.72
N TYR A 99 -1.30 3.65 -4.61
CA TYR A 99 -0.09 3.54 -5.43
C TYR A 99 0.66 2.23 -5.15
N ILE A 100 0.83 1.85 -3.87
CA ILE A 100 1.49 0.60 -3.47
C ILE A 100 0.72 -0.60 -4.04
N VAL A 101 -0.60 -0.66 -3.81
CA VAL A 101 -1.46 -1.74 -4.33
C VAL A 101 -1.35 -1.85 -5.86
N ALA A 102 -1.36 -0.71 -6.57
CA ALA A 102 -1.22 -0.68 -8.02
C ALA A 102 0.16 -1.17 -8.49
N CYS A 103 1.23 -0.87 -7.75
CA CYS A 103 2.57 -1.40 -8.01
C CYS A 103 2.61 -2.91 -7.89
N ILE A 104 2.04 -3.47 -6.82
CA ILE A 104 1.96 -4.92 -6.62
C ILE A 104 1.17 -5.56 -7.76
N ALA A 105 -0.02 -5.03 -8.09
CA ALA A 105 -0.84 -5.52 -9.18
C ALA A 105 -0.17 -5.46 -10.57
N HIS A 106 0.82 -4.57 -10.76
CA HIS A 106 1.52 -4.42 -12.03
C HIS A 106 2.80 -5.26 -12.12
N PHE A 107 3.61 -5.27 -11.05
CA PHE A 107 4.95 -5.84 -11.05
C PHE A 107 5.01 -7.27 -10.49
N ALA A 108 4.08 -7.68 -9.62
CA ALA A 108 4.05 -9.05 -9.12
C ALA A 108 3.82 -10.04 -10.27
N PRO A 109 4.71 -11.03 -10.46
CA PRO A 109 4.59 -11.99 -11.55
C PRO A 109 3.59 -13.11 -11.25
N LEU A 110 3.28 -13.34 -9.96
CA LEU A 110 2.36 -14.36 -9.48
C LEU A 110 1.06 -13.71 -8.96
N PRO A 111 -0.06 -14.45 -8.91
CA PRO A 111 -1.29 -13.98 -8.29
C PRO A 111 -1.06 -13.63 -6.81
N VAL A 112 -1.56 -12.46 -6.39
CA VAL A 112 -1.44 -11.96 -5.01
C VAL A 112 -2.83 -11.88 -4.40
N HIS A 113 -3.01 -12.49 -3.23
CA HIS A 113 -4.25 -12.37 -2.45
C HIS A 113 -4.44 -10.93 -1.97
N TYR A 114 -5.69 -10.48 -2.00
CA TYR A 114 -6.08 -9.16 -1.53
C TYR A 114 -7.07 -9.28 -0.37
N SER A 115 -6.68 -8.72 0.77
CA SER A 115 -7.55 -8.47 1.90
C SER A 115 -7.64 -6.96 2.14
N GLY A 116 -8.83 -6.40 2.28
CA GLY A 116 -8.96 -4.98 2.60
C GLY A 116 -10.20 -4.31 2.02
N LEU A 117 -10.20 -2.99 2.09
CA LEU A 117 -11.32 -2.18 1.60
C LEU A 117 -11.50 -2.33 0.09
N PRO A 118 -12.75 -2.30 -0.41
CA PRO A 118 -13.00 -2.16 -1.84
C PRO A 118 -12.42 -0.83 -2.36
N ASP A 119 -12.24 -0.71 -3.68
CA ASP A 119 -11.88 0.51 -4.41
C ASP A 119 -10.40 0.95 -4.41
N PHE A 120 -9.47 0.11 -3.92
CA PHE A 120 -8.03 0.34 -4.07
C PHE A 120 -7.51 -0.04 -5.45
N THR A 121 -7.99 -1.15 -5.98
CA THR A 121 -7.73 -1.63 -7.34
C THR A 121 -8.80 -2.66 -7.71
N PRO A 122 -9.02 -2.98 -9.00
CA PRO A 122 -9.88 -4.09 -9.37
C PRO A 122 -9.39 -5.42 -8.78
N THR A 123 -10.31 -6.22 -8.28
CA THR A 123 -10.05 -7.55 -7.72
C THR A 123 -10.88 -8.61 -8.44
N SER A 124 -10.37 -9.83 -8.50
CA SER A 124 -11.04 -10.99 -9.13
C SER A 124 -11.20 -12.13 -8.12
N GLU A 125 -12.27 -12.93 -8.28
CA GLU A 125 -12.43 -14.19 -7.53
C GLU A 125 -11.54 -15.32 -8.08
N SER A 126 -10.98 -15.12 -9.27
CA SER A 126 -10.13 -16.09 -9.97
C SER A 126 -8.69 -15.62 -10.04
N GLU A 127 -7.76 -16.57 -9.86
CA GLU A 127 -6.33 -16.44 -10.18
C GLU A 127 -6.22 -16.02 -11.65
N SER A 128 -5.68 -14.83 -11.91
CA SER A 128 -5.57 -14.24 -13.25
C SER A 128 -4.16 -13.75 -13.56
#